data_AF-A0A074J5E3-F1
#
_entry.id   AF-A0A074J5E3-F1
#
_cell.length_a   1.000
_cell.length_b   1.000
_cell.length_c   1.000
_cell.angle_alpha   90.00
_cell.angle_beta   90.00
_cell.angle_gamma   90.00
#
_symmetry.space_group_name_H-M   'P 1'
#
loop_
_entity.id
_entity.type
_entity.pdbx_description
1 polymer ?
#
loop_
_entity_poly.entity_id
_entity_poly.type
_entity_poly.pdbx_seq_one_letter_code
_entity_poly.pdbx_strand_id
1 'polypeptide(L)'
;MSRPRPLLLAAALACFASAADAQKLTCAIQPFTEPPEIATLVAQLRPALDRWPSLHVALYRDARALCLADTLHDVRGYFEPEGCRIVIAADMPPALQNAVMIHELRHLEQKFCGACPVPSLSMKANARAIFAMEADAVTYSLAVAWDLREADLPETWDALAHWPMQADIAAAFEAEMGRSNDLSSAAAAAFEQWYAMPERRDLYYTAACNDYLEARDREHRLPTYGSLAPDFFERLCRLPDGAAYDCAEPAG
;
A
#
# COMPACT_ATOMS: atom_id res chain seq x y z
N MET A 1 38.03 -49.68 -44.03
CA MET A 1 37.03 -49.74 -42.96
C MET A 1 37.63 -49.12 -41.70
N SER A 2 37.43 -47.81 -41.49
CA SER A 2 37.81 -47.11 -40.26
C SER A 2 36.58 -46.33 -39.78
N ARG A 3 36.12 -46.63 -38.57
CA ARG A 3 34.99 -45.94 -37.93
C ARG A 3 35.46 -44.61 -37.33
N PRO A 4 34.75 -43.48 -37.52
CA PRO A 4 35.00 -42.29 -36.73
C PRO A 4 34.36 -42.43 -35.33
N ARG A 5 35.07 -41.95 -34.30
CA ARG A 5 34.57 -41.80 -32.92
C ARG A 5 33.74 -40.51 -32.83
N PRO A 6 32.58 -40.51 -32.14
CA PRO A 6 31.86 -39.27 -31.87
C PRO A 6 32.53 -38.53 -30.69
N LEU A 7 32.81 -37.23 -30.88
CA LEU A 7 33.07 -36.31 -29.79
C LEU A 7 31.76 -36.05 -29.03
N LEU A 8 31.74 -36.38 -27.74
CA LEU A 8 30.70 -35.93 -26.81
C LEU A 8 30.94 -34.45 -26.50
N LEU A 9 30.08 -33.58 -27.02
CA LEU A 9 29.96 -32.19 -26.57
C LEU A 9 29.23 -32.21 -25.23
N ALA A 10 29.94 -31.99 -24.13
CA ALA A 10 29.33 -31.67 -22.85
C ALA A 10 28.96 -30.18 -22.86
N ALA A 11 27.69 -29.88 -23.16
CA ALA A 11 27.13 -28.56 -22.95
C ALA A 11 26.94 -28.34 -21.44
N ALA A 12 27.83 -27.57 -20.83
CA ALA A 12 27.61 -27.05 -19.49
C ALA A 12 26.47 -26.03 -19.54
N LEU A 13 25.29 -26.43 -19.06
CA LEU A 13 24.24 -25.49 -18.68
C LEU A 13 24.77 -24.66 -17.50
N ALA A 14 25.31 -23.49 -17.78
CA ALA A 14 25.48 -22.46 -16.77
C ALA A 14 24.08 -21.93 -16.42
N CYS A 15 23.51 -22.41 -15.31
CA CYS A 15 22.42 -21.74 -14.63
C CYS A 15 22.93 -20.38 -14.15
N PHE A 16 22.74 -19.34 -14.95
CA PHE A 16 22.78 -17.97 -14.46
C PHE A 16 21.54 -17.76 -13.61
N ALA A 17 21.66 -18.00 -12.31
CA ALA A 17 20.77 -17.38 -11.35
C ALA A 17 21.01 -15.88 -11.45
N SER A 18 20.15 -15.15 -12.16
CA SER A 18 20.10 -13.70 -12.04
C SER A 18 19.78 -13.42 -10.57
N ALA A 19 20.72 -12.82 -9.84
CA ALA A 19 20.40 -12.19 -8.58
C ALA A 19 19.23 -11.24 -8.86
N ALA A 20 18.10 -11.43 -8.19
CA ALA A 20 17.06 -10.43 -8.21
C ALA A 20 17.71 -9.14 -7.68
N ASP A 21 17.84 -8.12 -8.53
CA ASP A 21 18.40 -6.84 -8.09
C ASP A 21 17.53 -6.33 -6.95
N ALA A 22 18.15 -6.14 -5.78
CA ALA A 22 17.46 -5.59 -4.63
C ALA A 22 17.03 -4.16 -4.95
N GLN A 23 15.79 -3.82 -4.63
CA GLN A 23 15.24 -2.46 -4.78
C GLN A 23 16.24 -1.41 -4.28
N LYS A 24 16.57 -0.44 -5.12
CA LYS A 24 17.42 0.67 -4.74
C LYS A 24 16.56 1.84 -4.30
N LEU A 25 16.80 2.30 -3.07
CA LEU A 25 16.17 3.49 -2.52
C LEU A 25 17.18 4.64 -2.52
N THR A 26 16.79 5.75 -3.14
CA THR A 26 17.45 7.04 -2.95
C THR A 26 16.62 7.83 -1.95
N CYS A 27 17.17 8.13 -0.77
CA CYS A 27 16.42 8.75 0.32
C CYS A 27 17.02 10.09 0.74
N ALA A 28 16.15 10.95 1.27
CA ALA A 28 16.49 12.18 1.94
C ALA A 28 15.79 12.25 3.30
N ILE A 29 16.43 12.95 4.24
CA ILE A 29 15.81 13.44 5.46
C ILE A 29 15.63 14.95 5.35
N GLN A 30 14.85 15.55 6.25
CA GLN A 30 14.72 17.00 6.29
C GLN A 30 16.09 17.70 6.36
N PRO A 31 16.27 18.81 5.61
CA PRO A 31 15.25 19.63 4.95
C PRO A 31 14.84 19.18 3.53
N PHE A 32 15.20 17.96 3.10
CA PHE A 32 14.92 17.42 1.76
C PHE A 32 15.53 18.22 0.61
N THR A 33 16.69 18.84 0.85
CA THR A 33 17.42 19.63 -0.16
C THR A 33 18.38 18.81 -1.01
N GLU A 34 18.65 17.57 -0.60
CA GLU A 34 19.52 16.62 -1.30
C GLU A 34 18.95 15.21 -1.11
N PRO A 35 19.08 14.31 -2.10
CA PRO A 35 19.69 14.53 -3.41
C PRO A 35 18.77 15.31 -4.39
N PRO A 36 19.29 15.77 -5.56
CA PRO A 36 18.57 16.70 -6.44
C PRO A 36 17.21 16.21 -6.93
N GLU A 37 17.05 14.91 -7.13
CA GLU A 37 15.80 14.28 -7.53
C GLU A 37 14.70 14.45 -6.48
N ILE A 38 15.03 14.30 -5.19
CA ILE A 38 14.08 14.53 -4.09
C ILE A 38 13.85 16.02 -3.88
N ALA A 39 14.91 16.85 -3.96
CA ALA A 39 14.77 18.30 -3.87
C ALA A 39 13.84 18.85 -4.95
N THR A 40 13.92 18.29 -6.17
CA THR A 40 13.04 18.64 -7.29
C THR A 40 11.59 18.24 -7.01
N LEU A 41 11.35 17.01 -6.53
CA LEU A 41 10.03 16.53 -6.15
C LEU A 41 9.38 17.42 -5.07
N VAL A 42 10.13 17.78 -4.01
CA VAL A 42 9.65 18.67 -2.95
C VAL A 42 9.40 20.09 -3.47
N ALA A 43 10.26 20.59 -4.36
CA ALA A 43 10.05 21.90 -4.99
C ALA A 43 8.78 21.93 -5.87
N GLN A 44 8.48 20.83 -6.57
CA GLN A 44 7.27 20.67 -7.37
C GLN A 44 6.00 20.57 -6.51
N LEU A 45 6.08 20.02 -5.29
CA LEU A 45 4.95 19.99 -4.36
C LEU A 45 4.70 21.35 -3.69
N ARG A 46 5.66 22.28 -3.70
CA ARG A 46 5.57 23.54 -2.95
C ARG A 46 4.25 24.31 -3.13
N PRO A 47 3.66 24.45 -4.34
CA PRO A 47 2.35 25.10 -4.48
C PRO A 47 1.25 24.46 -3.63
N ALA A 48 1.25 23.13 -3.49
CA ALA A 48 0.31 22.44 -2.61
C ALA A 48 0.62 22.71 -1.13
N LEU A 49 1.90 22.67 -0.74
CA LEU A 49 2.34 22.91 0.64
C LEU A 49 1.99 24.32 1.13
N ASP A 50 2.11 25.32 0.24
CA ASP A 50 1.83 26.71 0.57
C ASP A 50 0.32 26.98 0.75
N ARG A 51 -0.53 26.21 0.04
CA ARG A 51 -1.99 26.33 0.09
C ARG A 51 -2.63 25.47 1.19
N TRP A 52 -2.03 24.32 1.50
CA TRP A 52 -2.55 23.33 2.44
C TRP A 52 -1.58 23.12 3.62
N PRO A 53 -1.77 23.85 4.73
CA PRO A 53 -0.86 23.78 5.88
C PRO A 53 -0.70 22.37 6.47
N SER A 54 -1.72 21.51 6.38
CA SER A 54 -1.61 20.13 6.86
C SER A 54 -0.59 19.30 6.06
N LEU A 55 -0.47 19.51 4.75
CA LEU A 55 0.58 18.87 3.94
C LEU A 55 1.97 19.36 4.31
N HIS A 56 2.12 20.65 4.57
CA HIS A 56 3.38 21.22 5.04
C HIS A 56 3.80 20.58 6.36
N VAL A 57 2.86 20.48 7.30
CA VAL A 57 3.08 19.84 8.59
C VAL A 57 3.44 18.36 8.42
N ALA A 58 2.69 17.61 7.61
CA ALA A 58 2.97 16.20 7.35
C ALA A 58 4.41 16.02 6.81
N LEU A 59 4.81 16.82 5.82
CA LEU A 59 6.14 16.70 5.21
C LEU A 59 7.27 17.17 6.15
N TYR A 60 7.15 18.38 6.71
CA TYR A 60 8.25 19.04 7.43
C TYR A 60 8.24 18.85 8.95
N ARG A 61 7.23 18.22 9.52
CA ARG A 61 7.24 17.87 10.95
C ARG A 61 7.21 16.36 11.18
N ASP A 62 6.37 15.68 10.42
CA ASP A 62 5.98 14.30 10.74
C ASP A 62 6.78 13.27 9.94
N ALA A 63 7.15 13.57 8.69
CA ALA A 63 7.93 12.66 7.85
C ALA A 63 9.40 12.63 8.31
N ARG A 64 9.95 11.42 8.42
CA ARG A 64 11.36 11.20 8.79
C ARG A 64 12.25 10.99 7.58
N ALA A 65 11.69 10.39 6.53
CA ALA A 65 12.39 10.18 5.27
C ALA A 65 11.43 10.25 4.08
N LEU A 66 11.93 10.77 2.97
CA LEU A 66 11.31 10.69 1.66
C LEU A 66 12.27 9.93 0.75
N CYS A 67 11.80 8.89 0.08
CA CYS A 67 12.61 8.04 -0.77
C CYS A 67 12.00 7.90 -2.16
N LEU A 68 12.87 7.84 -3.16
CA LEU A 68 12.56 7.38 -4.51
C LEU A 68 13.05 5.94 -4.67
N ALA A 69 12.16 5.07 -5.11
CA ALA A 69 12.46 3.67 -5.42
C ALA A 69 12.64 3.52 -6.94
N ASP A 70 13.73 2.88 -7.37
CA ASP A 70 13.95 2.57 -8.79
C ASP A 70 12.92 1.58 -9.35
N THR A 71 12.42 0.70 -8.49
CA THR A 71 11.44 -0.32 -8.84
C THR A 71 10.41 -0.45 -7.72
N LEU A 72 9.13 -0.37 -8.06
CA LEU A 72 8.02 -0.82 -7.21
C LEU A 72 7.16 -1.79 -8.01
N HIS A 73 6.80 -2.90 -7.39
CA HIS A 73 5.86 -3.86 -7.95
C HIS A 73 4.46 -3.52 -7.43
N ASP A 74 3.49 -3.46 -8.33
CA ASP A 74 2.05 -3.30 -8.06
C ASP A 74 1.58 -1.98 -7.43
N VAL A 75 2.46 -1.24 -6.75
CA VAL A 75 2.19 0.08 -6.17
C VAL A 75 3.05 1.18 -6.78
N ARG A 76 2.58 2.42 -6.69
CA ARG A 76 3.28 3.61 -7.20
C ARG A 76 3.90 4.48 -6.10
N GLY A 77 3.51 4.24 -4.87
CA GLY A 77 4.11 4.77 -3.66
C GLY A 77 3.57 3.99 -2.47
N TYR A 78 4.18 4.20 -1.31
CA TYR A 78 3.64 3.73 -0.04
C TYR A 78 4.18 4.56 1.12
N PHE A 79 3.38 4.61 2.18
CA PHE A 79 3.77 5.08 3.49
C PHE A 79 4.17 3.91 4.40
N GLU A 80 5.35 3.99 5.00
CA GLU A 80 5.86 3.03 5.98
C GLU A 80 5.69 3.58 7.41
N PRO A 81 4.78 3.00 8.22
CA PRO A 81 4.36 3.60 9.48
C PRO A 81 5.41 3.66 10.58
N GLU A 82 6.30 2.67 10.71
CA GLU A 82 7.23 2.56 11.84
C GLU A 82 8.30 3.64 11.77
N GLY A 83 8.91 3.81 10.61
CA GLY A 83 9.92 4.82 10.30
C GLY A 83 9.35 6.18 9.91
N CYS A 84 8.02 6.29 9.72
CA CYS A 84 7.37 7.49 9.17
C CYS A 84 8.02 7.93 7.85
N ARG A 85 8.19 6.96 6.95
CA ARG A 85 8.90 7.13 5.68
C ARG A 85 7.92 7.04 4.52
N ILE A 86 8.07 7.94 3.56
CA ILE A 86 7.32 7.94 2.31
C ILE A 86 8.23 7.44 1.21
N VAL A 87 7.73 6.51 0.39
CA VAL A 87 8.46 5.94 -0.74
C VAL A 87 7.63 6.14 -2.01
N ILE A 88 8.22 6.70 -3.05
CA ILE A 88 7.56 6.99 -4.33
C ILE A 88 8.33 6.32 -5.46
N ALA A 89 7.64 5.77 -6.47
CA ALA A 89 8.31 5.21 -7.64
C ALA A 89 9.04 6.30 -8.43
N ALA A 90 10.28 6.05 -8.82
CA ALA A 90 11.08 6.96 -9.63
C ALA A 90 10.66 6.96 -11.12
N ASP A 91 10.00 5.90 -11.58
CA ASP A 91 9.63 5.65 -12.98
C ASP A 91 8.28 6.28 -13.39
N MET A 92 7.94 7.43 -12.81
CA MET A 92 6.65 8.11 -13.04
C MET A 92 6.82 9.54 -13.55
N PRO A 93 5.86 10.05 -14.35
CA PRO A 93 5.82 11.47 -14.66
C PRO A 93 5.73 12.32 -13.37
N PRO A 94 6.38 13.50 -13.32
CA PRO A 94 6.44 14.33 -12.11
C PRO A 94 5.06 14.68 -11.52
N ALA A 95 4.07 14.97 -12.37
CA ALA A 95 2.72 15.28 -11.92
C ALA A 95 2.05 14.11 -11.19
N LEU A 96 2.30 12.88 -11.64
CA LEU A 96 1.81 11.68 -10.95
C LEU A 96 2.60 11.40 -9.67
N GLN A 97 3.91 11.68 -9.64
CA GLN A 97 4.70 11.62 -8.40
C GLN A 97 4.17 12.58 -7.34
N ASN A 98 3.82 13.82 -7.73
CA ASN A 98 3.18 14.78 -6.84
C ASN A 98 1.83 14.26 -6.30
N ALA A 99 0.99 13.72 -7.17
CA ALA A 99 -0.31 13.17 -6.78
C ALA A 99 -0.16 12.01 -5.77
N VAL A 100 0.75 11.07 -6.05
CA VAL A 100 1.06 9.97 -5.13
C VAL A 100 1.67 10.51 -3.84
N MET A 101 2.55 11.50 -3.88
CA MET A 101 3.14 12.08 -2.66
C MET A 101 2.09 12.76 -1.78
N ILE A 102 1.10 13.46 -2.36
CA ILE A 102 -0.03 14.02 -1.61
C ILE A 102 -0.83 12.91 -0.92
N HIS A 103 -1.09 11.81 -1.62
CA HIS A 103 -1.77 10.64 -1.07
C HIS A 103 -0.98 10.02 0.10
N GLU A 104 0.32 9.78 -0.04
CA GLU A 104 1.13 9.21 1.06
C GLU A 104 1.29 10.17 2.25
N LEU A 105 1.36 11.47 2.01
CA LEU A 105 1.33 12.47 3.08
C LEU A 105 0.01 12.42 3.86
N ARG A 106 -1.10 12.08 3.20
CA ARG A 106 -2.38 11.89 3.88
C ARG A 106 -2.35 10.66 4.78
N HIS A 107 -1.73 9.55 4.39
CA HIS A 107 -1.55 8.40 5.28
C HIS A 107 -0.69 8.72 6.50
N LEU A 108 0.35 9.52 6.32
CA LEU A 108 1.16 10.03 7.43
C LEU A 108 0.31 10.88 8.40
N GLU A 109 -0.54 11.77 7.88
CA GLU A 109 -1.46 12.56 8.72
C GLU A 109 -2.46 11.65 9.47
N GLN A 110 -3.06 10.67 8.77
CA GLN A 110 -3.98 9.69 9.35
C GLN A 110 -3.34 8.93 10.53
N LYS A 111 -2.04 8.62 10.46
CA LYS A 111 -1.29 8.02 11.58
C LYS A 111 -1.29 8.93 12.81
N PHE A 112 -0.98 10.21 12.64
CA PHE A 112 -0.85 11.15 13.76
C PHE A 112 -2.18 11.62 14.33
N CYS A 113 -3.28 11.55 13.57
CA CYS A 113 -4.62 11.84 14.09
C CYS A 113 -5.33 10.62 14.71
N GLY A 114 -4.66 9.45 14.76
CA GLY A 114 -5.18 8.24 15.39
C GLY A 114 -6.21 7.48 14.56
N ALA A 115 -6.20 7.66 13.23
CA ALA A 115 -7.10 6.97 12.31
C ALA A 115 -6.62 5.56 11.92
N CYS A 116 -5.36 5.20 12.21
CA CYS A 116 -4.84 3.86 11.90
C CYS A 116 -5.62 2.75 12.64
N PRO A 117 -5.88 1.60 11.99
CA PRO A 117 -6.58 0.49 12.61
C PRO A 117 -5.83 -0.02 13.84
N VAL A 118 -6.55 -0.28 14.93
CA VAL A 118 -5.95 -0.84 16.14
C VAL A 118 -5.81 -2.37 16.03
N PRO A 119 -4.77 -2.98 16.62
CA PRO A 119 -4.52 -4.42 16.50
C PRO A 119 -5.63 -5.34 17.06
N SER A 120 -6.53 -4.79 17.88
CA SER A 120 -7.66 -5.53 18.44
C SER A 120 -8.82 -5.73 17.46
N LEU A 121 -8.77 -5.12 16.27
CA LEU A 121 -9.79 -5.31 15.25
C LEU A 121 -9.74 -6.73 14.67
N SER A 122 -10.92 -7.24 14.30
CA SER A 122 -10.99 -8.42 13.44
C SER A 122 -10.44 -8.09 12.06
N MET A 123 -9.94 -9.09 11.34
CA MET A 123 -9.42 -8.92 9.97
C MET A 123 -10.44 -8.20 9.06
N LYS A 124 -11.73 -8.56 9.14
CA LYS A 124 -12.79 -7.89 8.36
C LYS A 124 -12.98 -6.42 8.76
N ALA A 125 -12.90 -6.10 10.06
CA ALA A 125 -12.98 -4.71 10.52
C ALA A 125 -11.73 -3.92 10.14
N ASN A 126 -10.55 -4.53 10.20
CA ASN A 126 -9.30 -3.97 9.70
C ASN A 126 -9.40 -3.61 8.22
N ALA A 127 -9.83 -4.55 7.37
CA ALA A 127 -10.00 -4.30 5.94
C ALA A 127 -10.97 -3.14 5.64
N ARG A 128 -12.08 -3.04 6.38
CA ARG A 128 -13.01 -1.90 6.25
C ARG A 128 -12.40 -0.57 6.67
N ALA A 129 -11.55 -0.57 7.71
CA ALA A 129 -10.85 0.63 8.13
C ALA A 129 -9.82 1.07 7.08
N ILE A 130 -9.06 0.12 6.51
CA ILE A 130 -8.16 0.38 5.39
C ILE A 130 -8.93 0.96 4.20
N PHE A 131 -10.07 0.39 3.79
CA PHE A 131 -10.87 0.96 2.70
C PHE A 131 -11.25 2.43 2.93
N ALA A 132 -11.65 2.77 4.16
CA ALA A 132 -11.99 4.14 4.50
C ALA A 132 -10.76 5.07 4.44
N MET A 133 -9.60 4.60 4.89
CA MET A 133 -8.35 5.35 4.82
C MET A 133 -7.89 5.59 3.37
N GLU A 134 -8.00 4.58 2.52
CA GLU A 134 -7.64 4.66 1.09
C GLU A 134 -8.60 5.58 0.32
N ALA A 135 -9.92 5.43 0.56
CA ALA A 135 -10.93 6.31 -0.02
C ALA A 135 -10.71 7.78 0.40
N ASP A 136 -10.38 8.02 1.68
CA ASP A 136 -10.02 9.33 2.20
C ASP A 136 -8.75 9.87 1.55
N ALA A 137 -7.68 9.07 1.44
CA ALA A 137 -6.42 9.50 0.84
C ALA A 137 -6.56 9.85 -0.65
N VAL A 138 -7.32 9.07 -1.42
CA VAL A 138 -7.65 9.40 -2.82
C VAL A 138 -8.48 10.68 -2.90
N THR A 139 -9.53 10.79 -2.09
CA THR A 139 -10.39 11.99 -2.04
C THR A 139 -9.58 13.24 -1.71
N TYR A 140 -8.68 13.13 -0.73
CA TYR A 140 -7.78 14.20 -0.32
C TYR A 140 -6.86 14.63 -1.47
N SER A 141 -6.26 13.68 -2.19
CA SER A 141 -5.44 14.00 -3.36
C SER A 141 -6.22 14.71 -4.48
N LEU A 142 -7.46 14.31 -4.74
CA LEU A 142 -8.32 14.97 -5.74
C LEU A 142 -8.72 16.39 -5.32
N ALA A 143 -9.03 16.61 -4.04
CA ALA A 143 -9.35 17.92 -3.52
C ALA A 143 -8.17 18.91 -3.65
N VAL A 144 -6.96 18.47 -3.30
CA VAL A 144 -5.74 19.27 -3.49
C VAL A 144 -5.47 19.51 -4.97
N ALA A 145 -5.57 18.48 -5.81
CA ALA A 145 -5.33 18.61 -7.24
C ALA A 145 -6.34 19.54 -7.93
N TRP A 146 -7.61 19.51 -7.52
CA TRP A 146 -8.64 20.44 -8.00
C TRP A 146 -8.32 21.88 -7.61
N ASP A 147 -7.96 22.11 -6.35
CA ASP A 147 -7.58 23.44 -5.86
C ASP A 147 -6.35 24.01 -6.58
N LEU A 148 -5.39 23.16 -6.95
CA LEU A 148 -4.26 23.54 -7.81
C LEU A 148 -4.70 23.86 -9.24
N ARG A 149 -5.61 23.07 -9.83
CA ARG A 149 -6.18 23.34 -11.15
C ARG A 149 -6.87 24.71 -11.20
N GLU A 150 -7.65 25.04 -10.18
CA GLU A 150 -8.32 26.35 -10.05
C GLU A 150 -7.31 27.51 -9.89
N ALA A 151 -6.06 27.21 -9.56
CA ALA A 151 -4.95 28.14 -9.47
C ALA A 151 -4.02 28.10 -10.70
N ASP A 152 -4.52 27.65 -11.85
CA ASP A 152 -3.80 27.52 -13.13
C ASP A 152 -2.60 26.54 -13.08
N LEU A 153 -2.66 25.53 -12.20
CA LEU A 153 -1.68 24.43 -12.08
C LEU A 153 -2.36 23.06 -12.27
N PRO A 154 -2.84 22.74 -13.50
CA PRO A 154 -3.73 21.59 -13.74
C PRO A 154 -3.02 20.24 -13.75
N GLU A 155 -1.69 20.19 -13.78
CA GLU A 155 -0.94 18.99 -14.14
C GLU A 155 -1.22 17.81 -13.19
N THR A 156 -1.36 18.09 -11.89
CA THR A 156 -1.68 17.06 -10.88
C THR A 156 -3.10 16.52 -11.06
N TRP A 157 -4.05 17.40 -11.38
CA TRP A 157 -5.43 17.01 -11.67
C TRP A 157 -5.48 16.14 -12.93
N ASP A 158 -4.83 16.58 -14.00
CA ASP A 158 -4.81 15.86 -15.27
C ASP A 158 -4.17 14.48 -15.12
N ALA A 159 -3.11 14.36 -14.32
CA ALA A 159 -2.49 13.08 -14.02
C ALA A 159 -3.46 12.12 -13.31
N LEU A 160 -4.21 12.60 -12.32
CA LEU A 160 -5.20 11.79 -11.59
C LEU A 160 -6.41 11.42 -12.46
N ALA A 161 -6.94 12.38 -13.22
CA ALA A 161 -8.10 12.19 -14.07
C ALA A 161 -7.86 11.17 -15.19
N HIS A 162 -6.61 10.99 -15.63
CA HIS A 162 -6.23 10.00 -16.65
C HIS A 162 -5.62 8.73 -16.09
N TRP A 163 -5.42 8.62 -14.78
CA TRP A 163 -4.88 7.41 -14.17
C TRP A 163 -5.97 6.34 -14.06
N PRO A 164 -5.86 5.17 -14.72
CA PRO A 164 -6.99 4.23 -14.81
C PRO A 164 -7.56 3.76 -13.48
N MET A 165 -6.75 3.71 -12.42
CA MET A 165 -7.19 3.32 -11.08
C MET A 165 -7.99 4.40 -10.33
N GLN A 166 -7.96 5.64 -10.79
CA GLN A 166 -8.63 6.79 -10.15
C GLN A 166 -9.54 7.61 -11.07
N ALA A 167 -9.49 7.38 -12.39
CA ALA A 167 -10.20 8.17 -13.38
C ALA A 167 -11.73 8.23 -13.14
N ASP A 168 -12.35 7.13 -12.69
CA ASP A 168 -13.77 7.10 -12.35
C ASP A 168 -14.09 7.98 -11.12
N ILE A 169 -13.21 8.00 -10.13
CA ILE A 169 -13.33 8.82 -8.92
C ILE A 169 -13.16 10.30 -9.27
N ALA A 170 -12.15 10.62 -10.08
CA ALA A 170 -11.92 11.98 -10.56
C ALA A 170 -13.12 12.52 -11.35
N ALA A 171 -13.72 11.68 -12.22
CA ALA A 171 -14.91 12.04 -12.96
C ALA A 171 -16.12 12.31 -12.06
N ALA A 172 -16.34 11.51 -11.01
CA ALA A 172 -17.40 11.76 -10.03
C ALA A 172 -17.17 13.07 -9.25
N PHE A 173 -15.93 13.34 -8.86
CA PHE A 173 -15.54 14.57 -8.18
C PHE A 173 -15.81 15.80 -9.07
N GLU A 174 -15.34 15.78 -10.33
CA GLU A 174 -15.52 16.90 -11.27
C GLU A 174 -16.99 17.14 -11.62
N ALA A 175 -17.76 16.07 -11.82
CA ALA A 175 -19.20 16.19 -12.08
C ALA A 175 -19.91 16.88 -10.90
N GLU A 176 -19.54 16.55 -9.67
CA GLU A 176 -20.11 17.17 -8.48
C GLU A 176 -19.66 18.62 -8.31
N MET A 177 -18.36 18.93 -8.52
CA MET A 177 -17.88 20.32 -8.56
C MET A 177 -18.62 21.15 -9.61
N GLY A 178 -18.85 20.61 -10.82
CA GLY A 178 -19.60 21.30 -11.87
C GLY A 178 -21.07 21.52 -11.50
N ARG A 179 -21.66 20.68 -10.64
CA ARG A 179 -23.06 20.76 -10.21
C ARG A 179 -23.27 21.71 -9.02
N SER A 180 -22.46 21.58 -7.98
CA SER A 180 -22.66 22.28 -6.71
C SER A 180 -21.66 23.41 -6.48
N ASN A 181 -20.51 23.37 -7.15
CA ASN A 181 -19.34 24.20 -6.86
C ASN A 181 -18.96 24.15 -5.36
N ASP A 182 -19.17 22.99 -4.73
CA ASP A 182 -18.90 22.76 -3.32
C ASP A 182 -17.89 21.61 -3.13
N LEU A 183 -16.72 21.97 -2.60
CA LEU A 183 -15.62 21.03 -2.38
C LEU A 183 -16.01 19.88 -1.45
N SER A 184 -16.83 20.16 -0.42
CA SER A 184 -17.26 19.13 0.53
C SER A 184 -18.16 18.09 -0.14
N SER A 185 -19.09 18.54 -0.99
CA SER A 185 -19.97 17.65 -1.75
C SER A 185 -19.16 16.83 -2.76
N ALA A 186 -18.21 17.44 -3.47
CA ALA A 186 -17.36 16.73 -4.42
C ALA A 186 -16.45 15.70 -3.74
N ALA A 187 -15.91 16.02 -2.57
CA ALA A 187 -15.15 15.09 -1.75
C ALA A 187 -16.00 13.89 -1.32
N ALA A 188 -17.25 14.12 -0.90
CA ALA A 188 -18.17 13.04 -0.55
C ALA A 188 -18.47 12.13 -1.76
N ALA A 189 -18.68 12.71 -2.94
CA ALA A 189 -18.90 11.96 -4.18
C ALA A 189 -17.69 11.10 -4.57
N ALA A 190 -16.47 11.63 -4.46
CA ALA A 190 -15.24 10.86 -4.68
C ALA A 190 -15.08 9.72 -3.67
N PHE A 191 -15.31 10.01 -2.39
CA PHE A 191 -15.21 9.00 -1.33
C PHE A 191 -16.18 7.85 -1.59
N GLU A 192 -17.43 8.14 -1.96
CA GLU A 192 -18.42 7.13 -2.32
C GLU A 192 -18.02 6.35 -3.58
N GLN A 193 -17.58 7.06 -4.63
CA GLN A 193 -17.17 6.46 -5.91
C GLN A 193 -15.98 5.50 -5.74
N TRP A 194 -15.10 5.72 -4.77
CA TRP A 194 -14.02 4.78 -4.45
C TRP A 194 -14.56 3.37 -4.21
N TYR A 195 -15.70 3.22 -3.53
CA TYR A 195 -16.33 1.93 -3.21
C TYR A 195 -17.11 1.32 -4.37
N ALA A 196 -17.38 2.07 -5.44
CA ALA A 196 -18.25 1.63 -6.53
C ALA A 196 -17.61 0.53 -7.40
N MET A 197 -16.27 0.46 -7.46
CA MET A 197 -15.54 -0.53 -8.24
C MET A 197 -15.25 -1.81 -7.42
N PRO A 198 -15.84 -2.97 -7.77
CA PRO A 198 -15.57 -4.24 -7.07
C PRO A 198 -14.11 -4.66 -7.11
N GLU A 199 -13.45 -4.54 -8.27
CA GLU A 199 -12.08 -4.98 -8.48
C GLU A 199 -11.10 -4.25 -7.56
N ARG A 200 -11.30 -2.93 -7.37
CA ARG A 200 -10.54 -2.12 -6.41
C ARG A 200 -10.72 -2.66 -4.99
N ARG A 201 -11.96 -2.92 -4.57
CA ARG A 201 -12.23 -3.44 -3.22
C ARG A 201 -11.61 -4.82 -3.00
N ASP A 202 -11.64 -5.70 -4.00
CA ASP A 202 -11.07 -7.04 -3.89
C ASP A 202 -9.53 -7.00 -3.80
N LEU A 203 -8.89 -6.14 -4.59
CA LEU A 203 -7.45 -5.85 -4.53
C LEU A 203 -7.06 -5.41 -3.11
N TYR A 204 -7.70 -4.35 -2.62
CA TYR A 204 -7.40 -3.79 -1.30
C TYR A 204 -7.80 -4.75 -0.16
N TYR A 205 -8.84 -5.56 -0.33
CA TYR A 205 -9.23 -6.55 0.68
C TYR A 205 -8.11 -7.56 0.89
N THR A 206 -7.58 -8.08 -0.22
CA THR A 206 -6.52 -9.08 -0.22
C THR A 206 -5.25 -8.51 0.39
N ALA A 207 -4.84 -7.30 -0.02
CA ALA A 207 -3.69 -6.60 0.56
C ALA A 207 -3.85 -6.39 2.06
N ALA A 208 -4.98 -5.80 2.49
CA ALA A 208 -5.24 -5.52 3.91
C ALA A 208 -5.31 -6.79 4.79
N CYS A 209 -5.73 -7.92 4.23
CA CYS A 209 -5.73 -9.20 4.94
C CYS A 209 -4.30 -9.76 5.09
N ASN A 210 -3.47 -9.66 4.04
CA ASN A 210 -2.08 -10.08 4.11
C ASN A 210 -1.30 -9.23 5.11
N ASP A 211 -1.42 -7.90 5.04
CA ASP A 211 -0.77 -6.97 5.98
C ASP A 211 -1.20 -7.24 7.42
N TYR A 212 -2.48 -7.56 7.64
CA TYR A 212 -2.99 -7.93 8.96
C TYR A 212 -2.33 -9.20 9.50
N LEU A 213 -2.17 -10.23 8.66
CA LEU A 213 -1.53 -11.48 9.06
C LEU A 213 -0.05 -11.27 9.38
N GLU A 214 0.65 -10.51 8.55
CA GLU A 214 2.06 -10.16 8.78
C GLU A 214 2.25 -9.34 10.05
N ALA A 215 1.41 -8.34 10.28
CA ALA A 215 1.45 -7.53 11.50
C ALA A 215 1.25 -8.41 12.75
N ARG A 216 0.30 -9.35 12.71
CA ARG A 216 0.07 -10.29 13.81
C ARG A 216 1.22 -11.25 14.05
N ASP A 217 1.89 -11.68 12.98
CA ASP A 217 3.06 -12.54 13.06
C ASP A 217 4.25 -11.80 13.67
N ARG A 218 4.54 -10.57 13.20
CA ARG A 218 5.60 -9.69 13.76
C ARG A 218 5.41 -9.40 15.24
N GLU A 219 4.17 -9.22 15.69
CA GLU A 219 3.85 -8.97 17.10
C GLU A 219 3.89 -10.25 17.97
N HIS A 220 4.23 -11.41 17.38
CA HIS A 220 4.12 -12.74 18.01
C HIS A 220 2.73 -13.01 18.62
N ARG A 221 1.69 -12.38 18.08
CA ARG A 221 0.29 -12.51 18.52
C ARG A 221 -0.44 -13.61 17.76
N LEU A 222 0.26 -14.70 17.44
CA LEU A 222 -0.41 -15.95 17.15
C LEU A 222 -1.32 -16.26 18.35
N PRO A 223 -2.61 -16.61 18.16
CA PRO A 223 -3.37 -17.22 19.24
C PRO A 223 -2.51 -18.38 19.75
N THR A 224 -2.19 -18.39 21.05
CA THR A 224 -1.68 -19.60 21.67
C THR A 224 -2.79 -20.63 21.57
N TYR A 225 -2.76 -21.44 20.52
CA TYR A 225 -3.54 -22.66 20.47
C TYR A 225 -3.06 -23.48 21.66
N GLY A 226 -3.91 -23.64 22.66
CA GLY A 226 -3.61 -24.51 23.78
C GLY A 226 -3.23 -25.89 23.25
N SER A 227 -2.30 -26.56 23.93
CA SER A 227 -2.04 -27.98 23.67
C SER A 227 -3.35 -28.76 23.82
N LEU A 228 -3.53 -29.83 23.02
CA LEU A 228 -4.59 -30.79 23.29
C LEU A 228 -4.51 -31.22 24.75
N ALA A 229 -5.66 -31.28 25.43
CA ALA A 229 -5.71 -31.76 26.79
C ALA A 229 -5.06 -33.17 26.85
N PRO A 230 -4.28 -33.50 27.89
CA PRO A 230 -3.57 -34.78 27.96
C PRO A 230 -4.48 -36.01 27.80
N ASP A 231 -5.76 -35.87 28.13
CA ASP A 231 -6.80 -36.90 28.06
C ASP A 231 -7.62 -36.88 26.75
N PHE A 232 -7.24 -36.06 25.77
CA PHE A 232 -8.05 -35.86 24.56
C PHE A 232 -8.29 -37.17 23.79
N PHE A 233 -7.23 -37.93 23.50
CA PHE A 233 -7.35 -39.21 22.79
C PHE A 233 -8.07 -40.27 23.64
N GLU A 234 -7.91 -40.24 24.97
CA GLU A 234 -8.62 -41.15 25.88
C GLU A 234 -10.14 -40.94 25.88
N ARG A 235 -10.58 -39.69 25.66
CA ARG A 235 -12.00 -39.34 25.50
C ARG A 235 -12.52 -39.58 24.09
N LEU A 236 -11.69 -39.34 23.08
CA LEU A 236 -12.06 -39.50 21.67
C LEU A 236 -12.20 -40.98 21.29
N CYS A 237 -11.30 -41.84 21.77
CA CYS A 237 -11.14 -43.18 21.22
C CYS A 237 -11.94 -44.23 22.00
N ARG A 238 -13.25 -44.06 21.92
CA ARG A 238 -14.27 -44.92 22.53
C ARG A 238 -15.22 -45.45 21.45
N LEU A 239 -15.50 -46.74 21.50
CA LEU A 239 -16.58 -47.37 20.75
C LEU A 239 -17.95 -47.02 21.37
N PRO A 240 -19.07 -47.21 20.66
CA PRO A 240 -20.41 -46.89 21.19
C PRO A 240 -20.81 -47.63 22.48
N ASP A 241 -20.16 -48.76 22.76
CA ASP A 241 -20.33 -49.53 24.01
C ASP A 241 -19.39 -49.06 25.15
N GLY A 242 -18.56 -48.03 24.91
CA GLY A 242 -17.61 -47.45 25.85
C GLY A 242 -16.23 -48.11 25.86
N ALA A 243 -16.01 -49.18 25.10
CA ALA A 243 -14.70 -49.82 24.99
C ALA A 243 -13.67 -48.88 24.33
N ALA A 244 -12.44 -48.84 24.84
CA ALA A 244 -11.37 -48.04 24.24
C ALA A 244 -10.76 -48.77 23.03
N TYR A 245 -10.32 -48.02 22.01
CA TYR A 245 -9.49 -48.55 20.92
C TYR A 245 -8.18 -47.77 20.81
N ASP A 246 -7.14 -48.45 20.33
CA ASP A 246 -5.82 -47.84 20.19
C ASP A 246 -5.85 -46.79 19.09
N CYS A 247 -5.65 -45.55 19.50
CA CYS A 247 -5.50 -44.42 18.62
C CYS A 247 -4.40 -43.54 19.21
N ALA A 248 -3.51 -43.12 18.35
CA ALA A 248 -2.51 -42.12 18.65
C ALA A 248 -2.42 -41.20 17.45
N GLU A 249 -1.89 -40.00 17.67
CA GLU A 249 -1.42 -39.20 16.57
C GLU A 249 -0.34 -39.99 15.82
N PRO A 250 -0.48 -40.23 14.50
CA PRO A 250 0.57 -40.86 13.72
C PRO A 250 1.85 -40.04 13.84
N ALA A 251 3.01 -40.69 13.95
CA ALA A 251 4.29 -39.98 13.92
C ALA A 251 4.37 -39.18 12.61
N GLY A 252 4.46 -37.86 12.73
CA GLY A 252 4.59 -36.93 11.59
C GLY A 252 5.87 -37.15 10.80
#